data_AF-A0A823A064-F1
#
_entry.id   AF-A0A823A064-F1
#
_cell.length_a   1.000
_cell.length_b   1.000
_cell.length_c   1.000
_cell.angle_alpha   90.00
_cell.angle_beta   90.00
_cell.angle_gamma   90.00
#
_symmetry.space_group_name_H-M   'P 1'
#
loop_
_entity.id
_entity.type
_entity.pdbx_description
1 polymer ?
#
loop_
_entity_poly.entity_id
_entity_poly.type
_entity_poly.pdbx_seq_one_letter_code
_entity_poly.pdbx_strand_id
1 'polypeptide(L)'
;MLQEVGFNDGVPISEEFFIENISGKHNEDICHILFPDWDLKKSLKFMDDKEAMFRRLASEQLKPVSGLNKLCKWIKDRGLKRAAVTNAPRPNAELMISILGLSDFFETLVVGSECERAKPFPDPYLEALKALKASPNHSFVFEVCSAILSQV
;
A
#
# COMPACT_ATOMS: atom_id res chain seq x y z
N MET A 1 4.81 -18.96 -2.08
CA MET A 1 6.08 -18.19 -1.97
C MET A 1 6.82 -18.39 -0.65
N LEU A 2 6.30 -17.99 0.53
CA LEU A 2 7.07 -18.16 1.79
C LEU A 2 7.42 -19.63 2.09
N GLN A 3 6.48 -20.54 1.87
CA GLN A 3 6.72 -21.98 2.05
C GLN A 3 7.72 -22.54 1.02
N GLU A 4 7.77 -22.00 -0.19
CA GLU A 4 8.68 -22.45 -1.26
C GLU A 4 10.15 -22.16 -0.91
N VAL A 5 10.39 -21.15 -0.08
CA VAL A 5 11.73 -20.79 0.40
C VAL A 5 12.03 -21.35 1.80
N GLY A 6 11.17 -22.23 2.31
CA GLY A 6 11.34 -22.87 3.61
C GLY A 6 11.19 -21.94 4.81
N PHE A 7 10.52 -20.79 4.65
CA PHE A 7 10.27 -19.88 5.77
C PHE A 7 9.49 -20.61 6.88
N ASN A 8 9.90 -20.39 8.14
CA ASN A 8 9.26 -20.97 9.33
C ASN A 8 9.11 -22.50 9.26
N ASP A 9 10.15 -23.19 8.78
CA ASP A 9 10.17 -24.65 8.57
C ASP A 9 8.98 -25.17 7.70
N GLY A 10 8.47 -24.31 6.81
CA GLY A 10 7.32 -24.61 5.94
C GLY A 10 5.95 -24.42 6.59
N VAL A 11 5.90 -24.08 7.88
CA VAL A 11 4.66 -23.79 8.61
C VAL A 11 4.06 -22.46 8.12
N PRO A 12 2.79 -22.44 7.67
CA PRO A 12 2.12 -21.20 7.25
C PRO A 12 2.14 -20.12 8.34
N ILE A 13 2.24 -18.86 7.91
CA ILE A 13 2.08 -17.72 8.81
C ILE A 13 0.61 -17.58 9.25
N SER A 14 0.38 -17.07 10.46
CA SER A 14 -0.95 -16.72 10.92
C SER A 14 -1.40 -15.36 10.37
N GLU A 15 -2.69 -15.05 10.49
CA GLU A 15 -3.24 -13.74 10.12
C GLU A 15 -2.67 -12.64 11.03
N GLU A 16 -2.50 -12.90 12.32
CA GLU A 16 -1.91 -11.97 13.28
C GLU A 16 -0.48 -11.63 12.88
N PHE A 17 0.32 -12.64 12.54
CA PHE A 17 1.69 -12.41 12.05
C PHE A 17 1.69 -11.55 10.78
N PHE A 18 0.78 -11.82 9.83
CA PHE A 18 0.65 -11.02 8.62
C PHE A 18 0.31 -9.57 8.93
N ILE A 19 -0.66 -9.31 9.81
CA ILE A 19 -1.07 -7.95 10.20
C ILE A 19 0.08 -7.20 10.87
N GLU A 20 0.79 -7.84 11.79
CA GLU A 20 1.87 -7.20 12.56
C GLU A 20 3.13 -6.94 11.72
N ASN A 21 3.49 -7.88 10.85
CA ASN A 21 4.82 -7.93 10.22
C ASN A 21 4.82 -7.65 8.72
N ILE A 22 3.68 -7.67 8.04
CA ILE A 22 3.61 -7.57 6.57
C ILE A 22 2.64 -6.46 6.14
N SER A 23 1.43 -6.42 6.68
CA SER A 23 0.36 -5.53 6.23
C SER A 23 0.76 -4.05 6.36
N GLY A 24 0.66 -3.32 5.25
CA GLY A 24 0.92 -1.87 5.19
C GLY A 24 2.38 -1.44 5.25
N LYS A 25 3.33 -2.37 5.47
CA LYS A 25 4.77 -2.07 5.53
C LYS A 25 5.38 -1.95 4.13
N HIS A 26 6.53 -1.28 4.06
CA HIS A 26 7.31 -1.23 2.84
C HIS A 26 8.09 -2.54 2.65
N ASN A 27 8.40 -2.91 1.40
CA ASN A 27 9.02 -4.21 1.10
C ASN A 27 10.39 -4.37 1.76
N GLU A 28 11.18 -3.31 1.87
CA GLU A 28 12.48 -3.39 2.55
C GLU A 28 12.31 -3.78 4.03
N ASP A 29 11.35 -3.18 4.74
CA ASP A 29 11.06 -3.54 6.13
C ASP A 29 10.61 -5.00 6.25
N ILE A 30 9.73 -5.44 5.35
CA ILE A 30 9.22 -6.82 5.35
C ILE A 30 10.37 -7.80 5.07
N CYS A 31 11.30 -7.47 4.17
CA CYS A 31 12.51 -8.27 3.93
C CYS A 31 13.34 -8.43 5.20
N HIS A 32 13.58 -7.34 5.92
CA HIS A 32 14.37 -7.37 7.15
C HIS A 32 13.71 -8.19 8.26
N ILE A 33 12.37 -8.20 8.32
CA ILE A 33 11.63 -9.01 9.30
C ILE A 33 11.62 -10.49 8.91
N LEU A 34 11.34 -10.81 7.65
CA LEU A 34 11.19 -12.20 7.21
C LEU A 34 12.52 -12.91 6.98
N PHE A 35 13.54 -12.17 6.54
CA PHE A 35 14.80 -12.73 6.07
C PHE A 35 16.02 -11.89 6.55
N PRO A 36 16.23 -11.76 7.87
CA PRO A 36 17.31 -10.93 8.41
C PRO A 36 18.71 -11.38 7.96
N ASP A 37 18.89 -12.68 7.68
CA ASP A 37 20.16 -13.28 7.28
C ASP A 37 20.37 -13.36 5.76
N TRP A 38 19.39 -12.94 4.95
CA TRP A 38 19.53 -12.97 3.50
C TRP A 38 20.33 -11.77 3.01
N ASP A 39 21.14 -12.00 1.98
CA ASP A 39 21.77 -10.90 1.27
C ASP A 39 20.71 -10.03 0.55
N LEU A 40 21.05 -8.75 0.39
CA LEU A 40 20.14 -7.76 -0.19
C LEU A 40 19.63 -8.16 -1.58
N LYS A 41 20.48 -8.75 -2.42
CA LYS A 41 20.11 -9.11 -3.80
C LYS A 41 19.05 -10.22 -3.80
N LYS A 42 19.22 -11.23 -2.95
CA LYS A 42 18.26 -12.32 -2.79
C LYS A 42 16.92 -11.81 -2.24
N SER A 43 16.97 -10.95 -1.23
CA SER A 43 15.78 -10.33 -0.61
C SER A 43 14.99 -9.49 -1.59
N LEU A 44 15.65 -8.61 -2.35
CA LEU A 44 15.01 -7.78 -3.38
C LEU A 44 14.36 -8.63 -4.48
N LYS A 45 15.07 -9.66 -4.96
CA LYS A 45 14.51 -10.57 -5.96
C LYS A 45 13.23 -11.26 -5.45
N PHE A 46 13.23 -11.74 -4.21
CA PHE A 46 12.05 -12.38 -3.63
C PHE A 46 10.86 -11.41 -3.56
N MET A 47 11.10 -10.14 -3.22
CA MET A 47 10.05 -9.14 -3.22
C MET A 47 9.54 -8.83 -4.61
N ASP A 48 10.41 -8.68 -5.60
CA ASP A 48 9.98 -8.46 -6.99
C ASP A 48 9.13 -9.61 -7.50
N ASP A 49 9.52 -10.86 -7.22
CA ASP A 49 8.76 -12.06 -7.57
C ASP A 49 7.40 -12.08 -6.84
N LYS A 50 7.35 -11.67 -5.57
CA LYS A 50 6.11 -11.51 -4.79
C LYS A 50 5.18 -10.49 -5.42
N GLU A 51 5.71 -9.34 -5.84
CA GLU A 51 4.88 -8.31 -6.45
C GLU A 51 4.40 -8.70 -7.85
N ALA A 52 5.21 -9.44 -8.62
CA ALA A 52 4.75 -10.01 -9.88
C ALA A 52 3.59 -11.00 -9.66
N MET A 53 3.70 -11.86 -8.64
CA MET A 53 2.62 -12.78 -8.26
C MET A 53 1.37 -12.02 -7.79
N PHE A 54 1.53 -10.99 -6.95
CA PHE A 54 0.44 -10.14 -6.52
C PHE A 54 -0.30 -9.52 -7.70
N ARG A 55 0.41 -8.92 -8.66
CA ARG A 55 -0.20 -8.30 -9.85
C ARG A 55 -1.00 -9.30 -10.67
N ARG A 56 -0.47 -10.51 -10.86
CA ARG A 56 -1.20 -11.60 -11.54
C ARG A 56 -2.50 -11.93 -10.82
N LEU A 57 -2.44 -12.20 -9.52
CA LEU A 57 -3.63 -12.56 -8.73
C LEU A 57 -4.64 -11.41 -8.67
N ALA A 58 -4.17 -10.17 -8.51
CA ALA A 58 -5.03 -8.98 -8.50
C ALA A 58 -5.77 -8.81 -9.83
N SER A 59 -5.11 -9.05 -10.96
CA SER A 59 -5.74 -8.96 -12.28
C SER A 59 -6.89 -9.97 -12.48
N GLU A 60 -6.84 -11.10 -11.79
CA GLU A 60 -7.83 -12.17 -11.91
C GLU A 60 -8.96 -12.06 -10.85
N GLN A 61 -8.65 -11.54 -9.66
CA GLN A 61 -9.48 -11.74 -8.47
C GLN A 61 -9.86 -10.46 -7.73
N LEU A 62 -9.24 -9.32 -8.03
CA LEU A 62 -9.49 -8.07 -7.30
C LEU A 62 -10.94 -7.61 -7.49
N LYS A 63 -11.61 -7.34 -6.36
CA LYS A 63 -12.98 -6.82 -6.32
C LYS A 63 -13.02 -5.55 -5.47
N PRO A 64 -13.84 -4.56 -5.84
CA PRO A 64 -14.05 -3.39 -5.01
C PRO A 64 -14.71 -3.79 -3.68
N VAL A 65 -14.28 -3.14 -2.60
CA VAL A 65 -14.98 -3.27 -1.31
C VAL A 65 -16.41 -2.74 -1.43
N SER A 66 -17.34 -3.36 -0.70
CA SER A 66 -18.74 -2.94 -0.73
C SER A 66 -18.88 -1.46 -0.37
N GLY A 67 -19.61 -0.70 -1.19
CA GLY A 67 -19.82 0.73 -0.99
C GLY A 67 -18.75 1.66 -1.59
N LEU A 68 -17.65 1.13 -2.15
CA LEU A 68 -16.59 1.95 -2.76
C LEU A 68 -17.16 2.96 -3.78
N ASN A 69 -17.96 2.48 -4.74
CA ASN A 69 -18.55 3.35 -5.77
C ASN A 69 -19.49 4.42 -5.19
N LYS A 70 -20.22 4.10 -4.11
CA LYS A 70 -21.10 5.06 -3.42
C LYS A 70 -20.27 6.16 -2.76
N LEU A 71 -19.18 5.79 -2.09
CA LEU A 71 -18.25 6.72 -1.48
C LEU A 71 -17.57 7.61 -2.53
N CYS A 72 -17.03 7.01 -3.60
CA CYS A 72 -16.42 7.75 -4.71
C CYS A 72 -17.38 8.76 -5.32
N LYS A 73 -18.65 8.37 -5.54
CA LYS A 73 -19.68 9.30 -6.01
C LYS A 73 -19.91 10.45 -5.03
N TRP A 74 -20.12 10.14 -3.74
CA TRP A 74 -20.37 11.14 -2.71
C TRP A 74 -19.23 12.18 -2.60
N ILE A 75 -17.99 11.72 -2.76
CA ILE A 75 -16.78 12.55 -2.77
C ILE A 75 -16.74 13.44 -4.03
N LYS A 76 -16.96 12.87 -5.22
CA LYS A 76 -16.99 13.60 -6.49
C LYS A 76 -18.06 14.69 -6.50
N ASP A 77 -19.27 14.36 -6.04
CA ASP A 77 -20.42 15.30 -5.98
C ASP A 77 -20.14 16.53 -5.10
N ARG A 78 -19.14 16.46 -4.20
CA ARG A 78 -18.71 17.56 -3.31
C ARG A 78 -17.46 18.29 -3.79
N GLY A 79 -16.86 17.86 -4.90
CA GLY A 79 -15.63 18.46 -5.42
C GLY A 79 -14.44 18.38 -4.47
N LEU A 80 -14.41 17.39 -3.57
CA LEU A 80 -13.28 17.19 -2.66
C LEU A 80 -12.05 16.72 -3.47
N LYS A 81 -10.85 17.13 -3.06
CA LYS A 81 -9.58 16.66 -3.64
C LYS A 81 -9.17 15.32 -3.02
N ARG A 82 -8.49 14.46 -3.76
CA ARG A 82 -8.17 13.07 -3.39
C ARG A 82 -6.76 12.69 -3.85
N ALA A 83 -6.02 12.10 -2.92
CA ALA A 83 -4.76 11.43 -3.19
C ALA A 83 -4.87 9.95 -2.80
N ALA A 84 -4.25 9.08 -3.58
CA ALA A 84 -3.94 7.73 -3.13
C ALA A 84 -2.52 7.76 -2.52
N VAL A 85 -2.36 7.25 -1.31
CA VAL A 85 -1.06 7.20 -0.62
C VAL A 85 -0.80 5.77 -0.15
N THR A 86 0.31 5.16 -0.59
CA THR A 86 0.55 3.73 -0.39
C THR A 86 2.04 3.39 -0.25
N ASN A 87 2.36 2.35 0.53
CA ASN A 87 3.69 1.74 0.56
C ASN A 87 3.88 0.67 -0.54
N ALA A 88 2.81 0.29 -1.24
CA ALA A 88 2.88 -0.64 -2.36
C ALA A 88 3.69 -0.04 -3.51
N PRO A 89 4.49 -0.83 -4.23
CA PRO A 89 5.21 -0.35 -5.40
C PRO A 89 4.28 0.25 -6.45
N ARG A 90 4.77 1.28 -7.16
CA ARG A 90 4.01 2.01 -8.18
C ARG A 90 3.25 1.09 -9.17
N PRO A 91 3.85 0.04 -9.76
CA PRO A 91 3.12 -0.84 -10.68
C PRO A 91 1.91 -1.54 -10.05
N ASN A 92 1.97 -1.85 -8.76
CA ASN A 92 0.85 -2.48 -8.06
C ASN A 92 -0.26 -1.46 -7.79
N ALA A 93 0.12 -0.27 -7.34
CA ALA A 93 -0.81 0.81 -7.04
C ALA A 93 -1.60 1.22 -8.30
N GLU A 94 -0.89 1.43 -9.42
CA GLU A 94 -1.49 1.78 -10.71
C GLU A 94 -2.40 0.68 -11.25
N LEU A 95 -1.98 -0.59 -11.15
CA LEU A 95 -2.81 -1.73 -11.53
C LEU A 95 -4.12 -1.78 -10.74
N MET A 96 -4.03 -1.67 -9.41
CA MET A 96 -5.22 -1.70 -8.54
C MET A 96 -6.16 -0.53 -8.84
N ILE A 97 -5.62 0.68 -8.98
CA ILE A 97 -6.41 1.88 -9.34
C ILE A 97 -7.13 1.66 -10.68
N SER A 98 -6.43 1.11 -11.67
CA SER A 98 -7.00 0.83 -12.99
C SER A 98 -8.13 -0.21 -12.94
N ILE A 99 -7.89 -1.37 -12.31
CA ILE A 99 -8.90 -2.44 -12.20
C ILE A 99 -10.15 -1.96 -11.45
N LEU A 100 -9.98 -1.12 -10.43
CA LEU A 100 -11.09 -0.57 -9.66
C LEU A 100 -11.82 0.59 -10.36
N GLY A 101 -11.38 1.00 -11.56
CA GLY A 101 -11.99 2.12 -12.30
C GLY A 101 -11.76 3.48 -11.64
N LEU A 102 -10.64 3.64 -10.93
CA LEU A 102 -10.31 4.83 -10.13
C LEU A 102 -9.24 5.72 -10.77
N SER A 103 -8.84 5.46 -12.02
CA SER A 103 -7.79 6.23 -12.71
C SER A 103 -8.07 7.75 -12.73
N ASP A 104 -9.34 8.14 -12.94
CA ASP A 104 -9.75 9.56 -12.90
C ASP A 104 -10.30 9.99 -11.53
N PHE A 105 -10.21 9.12 -10.52
CA PHE A 105 -10.72 9.42 -9.18
C PHE A 105 -9.69 10.11 -8.31
N PHE A 106 -8.40 9.80 -8.45
CA PHE A 106 -7.35 10.46 -7.67
C PHE A 106 -6.64 11.52 -8.51
N GLU A 107 -6.44 12.71 -7.96
CA GLU A 107 -5.62 13.74 -8.63
C GLU A 107 -4.11 13.42 -8.53
N THR A 108 -3.71 12.61 -7.55
CA THR A 108 -2.31 12.20 -7.37
C THR A 108 -2.21 10.82 -6.72
N LEU A 109 -1.16 10.10 -7.08
CA LEU A 109 -0.70 8.86 -6.45
C LEU A 109 0.67 9.10 -5.84
N VAL A 110 0.76 9.01 -4.51
CA VAL A 110 2.00 9.10 -3.75
C VAL A 110 2.41 7.70 -3.31
N VAL A 111 3.62 7.30 -3.72
CA VAL A 111 4.22 6.00 -3.40
C VAL A 111 5.28 6.23 -2.34
N GLY A 112 5.18 5.52 -1.21
CA GLY A 112 6.01 5.75 -0.03
C GLY A 112 7.50 5.56 -0.29
N SER A 113 7.88 4.64 -1.20
CA SER A 113 9.28 4.41 -1.59
C SER A 113 9.87 5.52 -2.47
N GLU A 114 9.05 6.47 -2.91
CA GLU A 114 9.49 7.65 -3.67
C GLU A 114 9.56 8.90 -2.79
N CYS A 115 9.21 8.77 -1.51
CA CYS A 115 9.33 9.82 -0.50
C CYS A 115 10.64 9.64 0.28
N GLU A 116 11.03 10.68 1.04
CA GLU A 116 12.21 10.61 1.92
C GLU A 116 12.09 9.46 2.93
N ARG A 117 10.89 9.28 3.49
CA ARG A 117 10.55 8.15 4.35
C ARG A 117 9.17 7.59 4.00
N ALA A 118 9.06 6.27 3.91
CA ALA A 118 7.80 5.59 3.67
C ALA A 118 6.88 5.63 4.90
N LYS A 119 5.62 5.17 4.80
CA LYS A 119 4.77 5.02 5.99
C LYS A 119 5.46 4.04 6.97
N PRO A 120 5.41 4.28 8.30
CA PRO A 120 4.45 5.13 9.02
C PRO A 120 4.87 6.59 9.18
N PHE A 121 5.97 7.04 8.57
CA PHE A 121 6.36 8.44 8.59
C PHE A 121 5.33 9.31 7.83
N PRO A 122 5.17 10.59 8.21
CA PRO A 122 4.14 11.46 7.64
C PRO A 122 4.46 11.92 6.20
N ASP A 123 5.69 11.74 5.73
CA ASP A 123 6.23 12.29 4.50
C ASP A 123 5.34 12.02 3.27
N PRO A 124 4.81 10.79 3.04
CA PRO A 124 3.91 10.53 1.91
C PRO A 124 2.58 11.31 2.00
N TYR A 125 2.08 11.59 3.19
CA TYR A 125 0.87 12.41 3.38
C TYR A 125 1.18 13.89 3.17
N LEU A 126 2.33 14.36 3.63
CA LEU A 126 2.76 15.74 3.41
C LEU A 126 2.98 16.03 1.92
N GLU A 127 3.57 15.10 1.18
CA GLU A 127 3.69 15.21 -0.28
C GLU A 127 2.30 15.18 -0.97
N ALA A 128 1.37 14.37 -0.48
CA ALA A 128 -0.01 14.38 -0.98
C ALA A 128 -0.70 15.74 -0.74
N LEU A 129 -0.61 16.30 0.47
CA LEU A 129 -1.17 17.61 0.81
C LEU A 129 -0.58 18.72 -0.08
N LYS A 130 0.74 18.70 -0.27
CA LYS A 130 1.46 19.63 -1.13
C LYS A 130 1.01 19.52 -2.60
N ALA A 131 0.93 18.31 -3.14
CA ALA A 131 0.45 18.06 -4.50
C ALA A 131 -1.00 18.54 -4.70
N LEU A 132 -1.87 18.30 -3.72
CA LEU A 132 -3.26 18.75 -3.74
C LEU A 132 -3.44 20.23 -3.43
N LYS A 133 -2.40 20.94 -2.96
CA LYS A 133 -2.50 22.30 -2.40
C LYS A 133 -3.61 22.36 -1.34
N ALA A 134 -3.57 21.43 -0.40
CA ALA A 134 -4.54 21.27 0.68
C ALA A 134 -3.93 21.59 2.04
N SER A 135 -4.76 22.02 2.99
CA SER A 135 -4.36 22.25 4.38
C SER A 135 -4.62 20.99 5.21
N PRO A 136 -3.71 20.58 6.11
CA PRO A 136 -3.95 19.46 7.02
C PRO A 136 -5.22 19.66 7.86
N ASN A 137 -5.51 20.89 8.30
CA ASN A 137 -6.71 21.22 9.09
C ASN A 137 -8.05 21.02 8.35
N HIS A 138 -8.00 20.86 7.03
CA HIS A 138 -9.19 20.64 6.18
C HIS A 138 -9.08 19.33 5.39
N SER A 139 -8.22 18.42 5.86
CA SER A 139 -7.97 17.13 5.24
C SER A 139 -8.20 16.03 6.26
N PHE A 140 -8.59 14.85 5.77
CA PHE A 140 -8.68 13.66 6.59
C PHE A 140 -8.05 12.51 5.81
N VAL A 141 -7.45 11.56 6.52
CA VAL A 141 -6.89 10.34 5.95
C VAL A 141 -7.84 9.18 6.28
N PHE A 142 -8.14 8.35 5.28
CA PHE A 142 -8.90 7.13 5.48
C PHE A 142 -7.95 5.93 5.39
N GLU A 143 -7.70 5.27 6.52
CA GLU A 143 -6.88 4.06 6.60
C GLU A 143 -7.65 2.93 7.30
N VAL A 144 -7.35 1.69 6.90
CA VAL A 144 -7.97 0.47 7.45
C VAL A 144 -6.98 -0.38 8.26
N CYS A 145 -5.86 0.19 8.69
CA CYS A 145 -4.87 -0.49 9.53
C CYS A 145 -4.72 0.21 10.88
N SER A 146 -4.71 -0.56 11.97
CA SER A 146 -4.73 -0.08 13.37
C SER A 146 -3.45 0.66 13.80
N ALA A 147 -2.35 0.57 13.04
CA ALA A 147 -1.03 1.00 13.50
C ALA A 147 -0.65 2.48 13.27
N ILE A 148 -1.42 3.25 12.47
CA ILE A 148 -0.95 4.56 11.94
C ILE A 148 -1.88 5.74 12.31
N LEU A 149 -3.01 5.49 12.97
CA LEU A 149 -4.01 6.53 13.32
C LEU A 149 -3.51 7.61 14.31
N SER A 150 -2.26 7.57 14.77
CA SER A 150 -1.73 8.50 15.77
C SER A 150 -0.77 9.58 15.24
N GLN A 151 -0.60 9.76 13.92
CA GLN A 151 0.48 10.62 13.38
C GLN A 151 0.11 11.60 12.25
N VAL A 152 -1.17 11.95 12.05
CA VAL A 152 -1.56 13.04 11.14
C VAL A 152 -2.54 13.99 11.83
#